data_AF-A0A419SED0-F1
#
_entry.id   AF-A0A419SED0-F1
#
_cell.length_a   1.000
_cell.length_b   1.000
_cell.length_c   1.000
_cell.angle_alpha   90.00
_cell.angle_beta   90.00
_cell.angle_gamma   90.00
#
_symmetry.space_group_name_H-M   'P 1'
#
loop_
_entity.id
_entity.type
_entity.pdbx_description
1 polymer ?
#
loop_
_entity_poly.entity_id
_entity_poly.type
_entity_poly.pdbx_seq_one_letter_code
_entity_poly.pdbx_strand_id
1 'polypeptide(L)' 'MGALSQEQLMERCVAGERIVRCPNCQRVNVGQVAPKYFYCSDCFIEMKLGKTIEFFELDENGELACLNDIFYS' A
#
# COMPACT_ATOMS: atom_id res chain seq x y z
N MET A 1 -11.91 15.48 1.47
CA MET A 1 -11.63 14.05 1.73
C MET A 1 -10.40 14.03 2.62
N GLY A 2 -10.58 13.75 3.91
CA GLY A 2 -9.49 13.83 4.89
C GLY A 2 -8.50 12.68 4.70
N ALA A 3 -7.22 12.95 4.86
CA ALA A 3 -6.21 11.92 4.91
C ALA A 3 -6.50 10.94 6.07
N LEU A 4 -6.10 9.69 5.88
CA LEU A 4 -6.33 8.64 6.86
C LEU A 4 -5.11 8.50 7.76
N SER A 5 -5.33 8.40 9.06
CA SER A 5 -4.26 8.07 9.98
C SER A 5 -3.71 6.67 9.70
N GLN A 6 -2.48 6.42 10.16
CA GLN A 6 -1.83 5.10 10.02
C GLN A 6 -2.69 3.97 10.59
N GLU A 7 -3.34 4.20 11.72
CA GLU A 7 -4.22 3.22 12.38
C GLU A 7 -5.44 2.89 11.52
N GLN A 8 -6.08 3.92 10.95
CA GLN A 8 -7.25 3.74 10.07
C GLN A 8 -6.89 2.97 8.80
N LEU A 9 -5.69 3.17 8.25
CA LEU A 9 -5.20 2.40 7.11
C LEU A 9 -4.98 0.94 7.47
N MET A 10 -4.37 0.67 8.63
CA MET A 10 -4.14 -0.70 9.10
C MET A 10 -5.45 -1.44 9.33
N GLU A 11 -6.40 -0.85 10.05
CA GLU A 11 -7.71 -1.47 10.33
C GLU A 11 -8.51 -1.75 9.05
N ARG A 12 -8.43 -0.86 8.07
CA ARG A 12 -9.21 -0.97 6.83
C ARG A 12 -8.61 -1.96 5.84
N CYS A 13 -7.29 -2.06 5.78
CA CYS A 13 -6.59 -2.72 4.68
C CYS A 13 -5.88 -4.02 5.08
N VAL A 14 -5.67 -4.27 6.38
CA VAL A 14 -4.85 -5.38 6.87
C VAL A 14 -5.71 -6.39 7.64
N ALA A 15 -5.50 -7.67 7.37
CA ALA A 15 -6.05 -8.78 8.15
C ALA A 15 -4.91 -9.70 8.60
N GLY A 16 -4.58 -9.66 9.90
CA GLY A 16 -3.40 -10.33 10.44
C GLY A 16 -2.12 -9.76 9.84
N GLU A 17 -1.28 -10.61 9.24
CA GLU A 17 -0.04 -10.20 8.57
C GLU A 17 -0.20 -10.06 7.04
N ARG A 18 -1.41 -9.73 6.56
CA ARG A 18 -1.71 -9.60 5.12
C ARG A 18 -2.45 -8.32 4.79
N ILE A 19 -2.03 -7.67 3.71
CA ILE A 19 -2.82 -6.60 3.08
C ILE A 19 -3.90 -7.27 2.20
N VAL A 20 -5.17 -7.04 2.53
CA VAL A 20 -6.33 -7.64 1.85
C VAL A 20 -7.11 -6.64 0.98
N ARG A 21 -6.86 -5.34 1.16
CA ARG A 21 -7.41 -4.26 0.33
C ARG A 21 -6.36 -3.22 0.06
N CYS A 22 -6.32 -2.72 -1.17
CA CYS A 22 -5.39 -1.66 -1.53
C CYS A 22 -5.75 -0.37 -0.77
N PRO A 23 -4.80 0.29 -0.09
CA PRO A 23 -5.08 1.55 0.61
C PRO A 23 -5.43 2.73 -0.31
N ASN A 24 -5.04 2.64 -1.59
CA ASN A 24 -5.36 3.62 -2.63
C ASN A 24 -6.78 3.42 -3.20
N CYS A 25 -7.05 2.27 -3.83
CA CYS A 25 -8.32 2.04 -4.53
C CYS A 25 -9.36 1.22 -3.76
N GLN A 26 -9.02 0.69 -2.58
CA GLN A 26 -9.88 -0.13 -1.71
C GLN A 26 -10.37 -1.46 -2.31
N ARG A 27 -9.88 -1.82 -3.50
CA ARG A 27 -10.16 -3.09 -4.18
C ARG A 27 -9.36 -4.23 -3.57
N VAL A 28 -9.83 -5.45 -3.80
CA VAL A 28 -9.25 -6.70 -3.28
C VAL A 28 -8.20 -7.31 -4.21
N ASN A 29 -7.87 -6.61 -5.31
CA ASN A 29 -6.86 -7.02 -6.29
C ASN A 29 -5.44 -6.77 -5.75
N VAL A 30 -5.15 -7.34 -4.57
CA VAL A 30 -3.87 -7.26 -3.87
C VAL A 30 -3.32 -8.67 -3.73
N GLY A 31 -2.14 -8.90 -4.33
CA GLY A 31 -1.42 -10.17 -4.25
C GLY A 31 -0.18 -10.04 -3.38
N GLN A 32 0.18 -11.09 -2.64
CA GLN A 32 1.48 -11.16 -1.95
C GLN A 32 2.56 -11.58 -2.96
N VAL A 33 3.60 -10.77 -3.11
CA VAL A 33 4.70 -11.01 -4.06
C VAL A 33 5.99 -11.49 -3.38
N ALA A 34 6.17 -11.14 -2.10
CA ALA A 34 7.25 -11.66 -1.25
C ALA A 34 6.81 -11.60 0.23
N PRO A 35 7.57 -12.16 1.19
CA PRO A 35 7.25 -12.03 2.62
C PRO A 35 7.08 -10.57 3.02
N LYS A 36 5.90 -10.19 3.50
CA LYS A 36 5.51 -8.81 3.84
C LYS A 36 5.39 -7.82 2.66
N TYR A 37 5.64 -8.24 1.41
CA TYR A 37 5.46 -7.39 0.22
C TYR A 37 4.20 -7.81 -0.55
N PHE A 38 3.40 -6.82 -0.92
CA PHE A 38 2.12 -6.95 -1.59
C PHE A 38 2.06 -5.99 -2.78
N TYR A 39 1.30 -6.35 -3.81
CA TYR A 39 1.18 -5.56 -5.01
C TYR A 39 -0.28 -5.41 -5.42
N CYS A 40 -0.70 -4.20 -5.79
CA CYS A 40 -2.04 -3.95 -6.32
C CYS A 40 -2.02 -3.84 -7.85
N SER A 41 -2.68 -4.76 -8.53
CA SER A 41 -2.74 -4.79 -10.00
C SER A 41 -3.58 -3.66 -10.63
N ASP A 42 -4.43 -2.99 -9.84
CA ASP A 42 -5.23 -1.86 -10.33
C ASP A 42 -4.50 -0.52 -10.21
N CYS A 43 -3.62 -0.39 -9.20
CA CYS A 43 -2.91 0.86 -8.91
C CYS A 43 -1.45 0.84 -9.35
N PHE A 44 -0.91 -0.34 -9.67
CA PHE A 44 0.50 -0.55 -9.96
C PHE A 44 1.47 -0.16 -8.82
N ILE A 45 0.98 -0.21 -7.57
CA ILE A 45 1.73 0.15 -6.36
C ILE A 45 2.15 -1.12 -5.61
N GLU A 46 3.42 -1.17 -5.23
CA GLU A 46 3.97 -2.12 -4.26
C GLU A 46 3.80 -1.58 -2.84
N MET A 47 3.47 -2.46 -1.91
CA MET A 47 3.20 -2.17 -0.51
C MET A 47 4.00 -3.11 0.37
N LYS A 48 4.68 -2.58 1.37
CA LYS A 48 5.41 -3.37 2.36
C LYS A 48 4.75 -3.23 3.73
N LEU A 49 4.31 -4.37 4.29
CA LEU A 49 3.63 -4.42 5.57
C LEU A 49 4.63 -4.53 6.73
N GLY A 50 4.71 -3.49 7.54
CA GLY A 50 5.47 -3.45 8.80
C GLY A 50 4.60 -2.97 9.96
N LYS A 51 5.14 -2.02 10.75
CA LYS A 51 4.34 -1.27 11.73
C LYS A 51 3.33 -0.34 11.03
N THR A 52 3.69 0.09 9.83
CA THR A 52 2.89 0.89 8.91
C THR A 52 2.99 0.24 7.53
N ILE A 53 2.23 0.74 6.55
CA ILE A 53 2.32 0.29 5.17
C ILE A 53 3.26 1.25 4.43
N GLU A 54 4.38 0.77 3.90
CA GLU A 54 5.22 1.60 3.03
C GLU A 54 4.77 1.41 1.58
N PHE A 55 4.74 2.48 0.79
CA PHE A 55 4.21 2.48 -0.58
C PHE A 55 5.31 2.82 -1.59
N PHE A 56 5.38 2.04 -2.66
CA PHE A 56 6.37 2.22 -3.72
C PHE A 56 5.75 2.07 -5.11
N GLU A 57 6.22 2.85 -6.07
CA GLU A 57 5.95 2.67 -7.49
C GLU A 57 7.23 2.83 -8.31
N LEU A 58 7.21 2.35 -9.55
CA LEU A 58 8.19 2.79 -10.54
C LEU A 58 7.65 4.07 -11.17
N ASP A 59 8.44 5.14 -11.12
CA ASP A 59 8.07 6.40 -11.75
C ASP A 59 8.16 6.31 -13.29
N GLU A 60 7.87 7.43 -13.96
CA GLU A 60 7.94 7.53 -15.42
C GLU A 60 9.34 7.28 -16.01
N ASN A 61 10.39 7.41 -15.19
CA ASN A 61 11.79 7.17 -15.55
C ASN A 61 12.24 5.73 -15.23
N GLY A 62 11.38 4.93 -14.60
CA GLY A 62 11.71 3.59 -14.13
C GLY A 62 12.50 3.55 -12.83
N GLU A 63 12.55 4.65 -12.08
CA GLU A 63 13.15 4.72 -10.75
C GLU A 63 12.14 4.33 -9.67
N LEU A 64 12.64 3.73 -8.59
CA LEU A 64 11.79 3.37 -7.44
C LEU A 64 11.45 4.63 -6.63
N ALA A 65 10.19 5.05 -6.67
CA ALA A 65 9.66 6.18 -5.92
C ALA A 65 8.94 5.72 -4.66
N CYS A 66 9.16 6.43 -3.55
CA CYS A 66 8.43 6.23 -2.30
C CYS A 66 7.21 7.16 -2.26
N LEU A 67 6.03 6.61 -1.99
CA LEU A 67 4.75 7.35 -2.00
C LEU A 67 4.23 7.68 -0.60
N ASN A 68 5.01 7.42 0.46
CA ASN A 68 4.56 7.62 1.85
C ASN A 68 4.05 9.06 2.09
N ASP A 69 4.67 10.08 1.50
CA ASP A 69 4.27 11.48 1.67
C ASP A 69 2.88 11.77 1.08
N ILE A 70 2.44 10.99 0.08
CA ILE A 70 1.10 11.10 -0.50
C ILE A 70 0.07 10.45 0.43
N PHE A 71 0.38 9.26 0.96
CA PHE A 71 -0.55 8.46 1.75
C PHE A 71 -0.64 8.88 3.23
N TYR A 72 0.34 9.61 3.76
CA TYR A 72 0.39 10.06 5.17
C TYR A 72 0.33 11.58 5.35
N SER A 73 -0.07 12.33 4.32
CA SER A 73 -0.24 13.80 4.36
C SER A 73 -1.40 14.28 5.24
#